data_AF-K7FWK1-F1
#
_entry.id   AF-K7FWK1-F1
#
_cell.length_a   1.000
_cell.length_b   1.000
_cell.length_c   1.000
_cell.angle_alpha   90.00
_cell.angle_beta   90.00
_cell.angle_gamma   90.00
#
_symmetry.space_group_name_H-M   'P 1'
#
loop_
_entity.id
_entity.type
_entity.pdbx_description
1 polymer ?
#
loop_
_entity_poly.entity_id
_entity_poly.type
_entity_poly.pdbx_seq_one_letter_code
_entity_poly.pdbx_strand_id
1 'polypeptide(L)'
;MILVCDRVSENGVTRQKAQEWCIQHSFELVELRPEDLPDEDDDFPETTGVSRIVQALNANVWSNVVMKSDRSQGFGLLSTLAGANCSIETEENQDTKPHPPAVERAESHIDSRDDAASPNNLQIDSIVDPLLDMDIQELASLTTGEGDLENFERLFSKLKEMKDKAATLPHEQRKLHAEKVAKAFWMAIGGDRDEIEGLSSDEEN
;
A
#
# COMPACT_ATOMS: atom_id res chain seq x y z
N MET A 1 21.70 -13.26 -18.94
CA MET A 1 21.17 -14.55 -18.41
C MET A 1 21.70 -14.75 -16.99
N ILE A 2 21.05 -15.51 -16.10
CA ILE A 2 21.51 -15.66 -14.71
C ILE A 2 22.08 -17.06 -14.51
N LEU A 3 23.26 -17.16 -13.89
CA LEU A 3 23.85 -18.42 -13.44
C LEU A 3 23.84 -18.45 -11.92
N VAL A 4 23.09 -19.39 -11.35
CA VAL A 4 22.91 -19.52 -9.90
C VAL A 4 23.70 -20.70 -9.38
N CYS A 5 24.45 -20.49 -8.31
CA CYS A 5 25.11 -21.56 -7.58
C CYS A 5 24.90 -21.37 -6.07
N ASP A 6 25.07 -22.45 -5.30
CA ASP A 6 24.93 -22.38 -3.85
C ASP A 6 26.02 -21.48 -3.24
N ARG A 7 27.28 -21.79 -3.55
CA ARG A 7 28.48 -21.03 -3.18
C ARG A 7 29.61 -21.40 -4.13
N VAL A 8 30.51 -20.47 -4.44
CA VAL A 8 31.76 -20.78 -5.13
C VAL A 8 32.82 -21.20 -4.11
N SER A 9 33.37 -22.40 -4.26
CA SER A 9 34.45 -22.91 -3.40
C SER A 9 35.78 -22.87 -4.12
N GLU A 10 36.88 -22.62 -3.41
CA GLU A 10 38.23 -22.67 -3.99
C GLU A 10 38.66 -24.07 -4.48
N ASN A 11 37.95 -25.12 -4.06
CA ASN A 11 38.18 -26.49 -4.51
C ASN A 11 37.65 -26.68 -5.95
N GLY A 12 38.41 -26.21 -6.94
CA GLY A 12 38.13 -26.40 -8.36
C GLY A 12 38.23 -25.11 -9.16
N VAL A 13 37.09 -24.46 -9.40
CA VAL A 13 37.03 -23.18 -10.11
C VAL A 13 36.94 -22.05 -9.09
N THR A 14 37.92 -21.16 -9.08
CA THR A 14 37.92 -20.00 -8.19
C THR A 14 36.78 -19.04 -8.53
N ARG A 15 36.34 -18.26 -7.53
CA ARG A 15 35.30 -17.22 -7.69
C ARG A 15 35.58 -16.28 -8.85
N GLN A 16 36.81 -15.75 -8.90
CA GLN A 16 37.27 -14.89 -9.99
C GLN A 16 37.11 -15.56 -11.36
N LYS A 17 37.53 -16.82 -11.50
CA LYS A 17 37.48 -17.53 -12.78
C LYS A 17 36.02 -17.82 -13.21
N ALA A 18 35.15 -18.16 -12.26
CA ALA A 18 33.73 -18.33 -12.53
C ALA A 18 33.09 -17.00 -12.97
N GLN A 19 33.44 -15.89 -12.31
CA GLN A 19 32.95 -14.55 -12.62
C GLN A 19 33.43 -14.06 -13.99
N GLU A 20 34.71 -14.21 -14.31
CA GLU A 20 35.27 -13.90 -15.64
C GLU A 20 34.55 -14.69 -16.74
N TRP A 21 34.32 -15.99 -16.53
CA TRP A 21 33.58 -16.81 -17.49
C TRP A 21 32.15 -16.30 -17.68
N CYS A 22 31.47 -15.93 -16.59
CA CYS A 22 30.12 -15.40 -16.66
C CYS A 22 30.06 -14.10 -17.46
N ILE A 23 30.98 -13.15 -17.21
CA ILE A 23 31.08 -11.89 -17.96
C ILE A 23 31.27 -12.16 -19.46
N GLN A 24 32.20 -13.07 -19.82
CA GLN A 24 32.48 -13.41 -21.22
C GLN A 24 31.25 -13.98 -21.95
N HIS A 25 30.38 -14.67 -21.24
CA HIS A 25 29.19 -15.32 -21.80
C HIS A 25 27.89 -14.54 -21.50
N SER A 26 28.00 -13.31 -20.98
CA SER A 26 26.85 -12.48 -20.59
C SER A 26 25.89 -13.15 -19.59
N PHE A 27 26.49 -13.90 -18.66
CA PHE A 27 25.83 -14.37 -17.46
C PHE A 27 26.12 -13.44 -16.29
N GLU A 28 25.10 -13.23 -15.46
CA GLU A 28 25.25 -12.70 -14.11
C GLU A 28 25.40 -13.88 -13.15
N LEU A 29 26.52 -13.95 -12.43
CA LEU A 29 26.76 -14.97 -11.40
C LEU A 29 26.08 -14.56 -10.10
N VAL A 30 25.22 -15.42 -9.56
CA VAL A 30 24.57 -15.20 -8.25
C VAL A 30 24.84 -16.39 -7.34
N GLU A 31 25.45 -16.11 -6.19
CA GLU A 31 25.67 -17.07 -5.10
C GLU A 31 24.48 -16.98 -4.13
N LEU A 32 23.88 -18.13 -3.79
CA LEU A 32 22.77 -18.18 -2.82
C LEU A 32 23.26 -17.95 -1.39
N ARG A 33 24.47 -18.40 -1.08
CA ARG A 33 25.13 -18.31 0.21
C ARG A 33 26.60 -17.94 0.01
N PRO A 34 26.91 -16.70 -0.40
CA PRO A 34 28.29 -16.25 -0.56
C PRO A 34 29.01 -16.32 0.80
N GLU A 35 30.31 -16.62 0.76
CA GLU A 35 31.16 -16.60 1.96
C GLU A 35 31.52 -15.18 2.37
N ASP A 36 31.85 -14.34 1.38
CA ASP A 36 32.10 -12.92 1.57
C ASP A 36 30.79 -12.17 1.35
N LEU A 37 30.21 -11.70 2.45
CA LEU A 37 29.07 -10.79 2.41
C LEU A 37 29.55 -9.38 2.02
N PRO A 38 28.70 -8.61 1.32
CA PRO A 38 28.95 -7.20 1.07
C PRO A 38 29.07 -6.44 2.40
N ASP A 39 29.83 -5.35 2.39
CA ASP A 39 29.99 -4.50 3.57
C ASP A 39 28.65 -3.78 3.86
N GLU A 40 28.14 -3.95 5.07
CA GLU A 40 26.87 -3.33 5.50
C GLU A 40 27.02 -1.82 5.74
N ASP A 41 28.25 -1.33 5.92
CA ASP A 41 28.56 0.09 6.07
C ASP A 41 28.75 0.80 4.71
N ASP A 42 28.67 0.08 3.59
CA ASP A 42 28.65 0.68 2.26
C ASP A 42 27.32 1.41 2.03
N ASP A 43 27.36 2.60 1.42
CA ASP A 43 26.15 3.37 1.08
C ASP A 43 25.27 2.61 0.05
N PHE A 44 25.90 1.71 -0.73
CA PHE A 44 25.25 0.93 -1.78
C PHE A 44 25.64 -0.55 -1.72
N PRO A 45 25.20 -1.29 -0.69
CA PRO A 45 25.56 -2.69 -0.55
C PRO A 45 24.98 -3.50 -1.71
N GLU A 46 25.83 -4.31 -2.35
CA GLU A 46 25.39 -5.21 -3.41
C GLU A 46 24.39 -6.23 -2.84
N THR A 47 23.31 -6.52 -3.57
CA THR A 47 22.40 -7.58 -3.15
C THR A 47 22.95 -8.95 -3.55
N THR A 48 22.73 -9.95 -2.70
CA THR A 48 23.14 -11.34 -2.94
C THR A 48 21.94 -12.30 -2.85
N GLY A 49 22.15 -13.58 -3.18
CA GLY A 49 21.13 -14.62 -3.05
C GLY A 49 19.84 -14.38 -3.83
N VAL A 50 18.71 -14.80 -3.25
CA VAL A 50 17.38 -14.73 -3.90
C VAL A 50 16.99 -13.29 -4.23
N SER A 51 17.33 -12.33 -3.37
CA SER A 51 17.07 -10.91 -3.61
C SER A 51 17.72 -10.44 -4.91
N ARG A 52 18.97 -10.83 -5.17
CA ARG A 52 19.65 -10.49 -6.43
C ARG A 52 19.01 -11.16 -7.65
N ILE A 53 18.58 -12.43 -7.51
CA ILE A 53 17.85 -13.15 -8.57
C ILE A 53 16.58 -12.39 -8.96
N VAL A 54 15.78 -11.98 -7.97
CA VAL A 54 14.54 -11.22 -8.21
C VAL A 54 14.84 -9.90 -8.92
N GLN A 55 15.85 -9.14 -8.45
CA GLN A 55 16.24 -7.88 -9.07
C GLN A 55 16.70 -8.06 -10.53
N ALA A 56 17.52 -9.08 -10.78
CA ALA A 56 17.98 -9.40 -12.13
C ALA A 56 16.81 -9.80 -13.05
N LEU A 57 15.85 -10.57 -12.56
CA LEU A 57 14.64 -10.93 -13.32
C LEU A 57 13.75 -9.72 -13.61
N ASN A 58 13.57 -8.83 -12.64
CA ASN A 58 12.80 -7.59 -12.80
C ASN A 58 13.45 -6.62 -13.81
N ALA A 59 14.78 -6.59 -13.88
CA ALA A 59 15.53 -5.76 -14.82
C ALA A 59 15.66 -6.37 -16.22
N ASN A 60 15.34 -7.66 -16.39
CA ASN A 60 15.46 -8.32 -17.68
C ASN A 60 14.40 -7.84 -18.68
N VAL A 61 14.82 -7.70 -19.95
CA VAL A 61 13.92 -7.43 -21.07
C VAL A 61 13.60 -8.74 -21.77
N TRP A 62 12.31 -9.04 -21.86
CA TRP A 62 11.82 -10.32 -22.36
C TRP A 62 11.19 -10.12 -23.75
N SER A 63 11.94 -10.43 -24.80
CA SER A 63 11.60 -10.10 -26.21
C SER A 63 10.28 -10.70 -26.72
N ASN A 64 9.74 -11.72 -26.06
CA ASN A 64 8.49 -12.41 -26.42
C ASN A 64 7.44 -12.37 -25.29
N VAL A 65 7.65 -11.54 -24.28
CA VAL A 65 6.70 -11.38 -23.17
C VAL A 65 6.11 -9.98 -23.24
N VAL A 66 4.79 -9.92 -23.42
CA VAL A 66 4.03 -8.68 -23.30
C VAL A 66 3.69 -8.51 -21.83
N MET A 67 4.23 -7.46 -21.19
CA MET A 67 3.81 -7.12 -19.83
C MET A 67 2.30 -6.87 -19.82
N LYS A 68 1.59 -7.53 -18.92
CA LYS A 68 0.20 -7.18 -18.66
C LYS A 68 0.22 -5.75 -18.17
N SER A 69 -0.39 -4.84 -18.94
CA SER A 69 -0.67 -3.51 -18.42
C SER A 69 -1.55 -3.70 -17.20
N ASP A 70 -1.04 -3.41 -16.02
CA ASP A 70 -1.93 -3.13 -14.91
C ASP A 70 -2.88 -2.04 -15.43
N ARG A 71 -4.18 -2.22 -15.21
CA ARG A 71 -5.12 -1.10 -15.25
C ARG A 71 -4.75 -0.17 -14.08
N SER A 72 -3.61 0.51 -14.19
CA SER A 72 -3.28 1.70 -13.43
C SER A 72 -4.27 2.77 -13.88
N GLN A 73 -5.44 2.74 -13.25
CA GLN A 73 -6.25 3.93 -13.12
C GLN A 73 -5.43 4.95 -12.32
N GLY A 74 -4.70 5.82 -13.01
CA GLY A 74 -4.05 6.98 -12.39
C GLY A 74 -2.67 7.29 -12.98
N PHE A 75 -2.53 8.50 -13.52
CA PHE A 75 -1.29 9.18 -13.90
C PHE A 75 -0.59 8.76 -15.20
N GLY A 76 -1.32 8.85 -16.32
CA GLY A 76 -0.73 8.99 -17.66
C GLY A 76 -0.30 10.43 -17.98
N LEU A 77 0.62 11.03 -17.23
CA LEU A 77 1.09 12.40 -17.52
C LEU A 77 2.62 12.62 -17.57
N LEU A 78 3.48 11.64 -17.27
CA LEU A 78 4.93 11.91 -17.19
C LEU A 78 5.79 10.85 -17.91
N SER A 79 5.50 10.56 -19.18
CA SER A 79 6.41 9.77 -20.04
C SER A 79 7.18 10.64 -21.06
N THR A 80 7.12 11.97 -20.95
CA THR A 80 7.71 12.92 -21.93
C THR A 80 8.88 13.73 -21.34
N LEU A 81 9.79 13.13 -20.57
CA LEU A 81 11.02 13.81 -20.10
C LEU A 81 12.29 13.02 -20.42
N ALA A 82 12.32 12.33 -21.55
CA ALA A 82 13.59 11.95 -22.18
C ALA A 82 14.03 13.09 -23.11
N GLY A 83 14.97 13.92 -22.63
CA GLY A 83 15.80 14.78 -23.48
C GLY A 83 15.59 16.28 -23.35
N ALA A 84 16.29 16.91 -22.40
CA ALA A 84 16.78 18.29 -22.54
C ALA A 84 17.93 18.53 -21.55
N ASN A 85 19.13 18.74 -22.10
CA ASN A 85 20.32 19.19 -21.39
C ASN A 85 20.05 20.53 -20.71
N CYS A 86 20.36 20.70 -19.42
CA CYS A 86 20.55 22.02 -18.82
C CYS A 86 21.61 21.97 -17.73
N SER A 87 22.45 22.99 -17.77
CA SER A 87 23.74 23.14 -17.12
C SER A 87 23.66 23.37 -15.62
N ILE A 88 24.72 22.92 -14.97
CA ILE A 88 25.17 23.24 -13.62
C ILE A 88 25.25 24.76 -13.46
N GLU A 89 24.51 25.33 -12.51
CA GLU A 89 24.92 26.52 -11.75
C GLU A 89 24.44 26.38 -10.29
N THR A 90 25.43 26.24 -9.41
CA THR A 90 25.43 26.49 -7.96
C THR A 90 24.78 27.83 -7.60
N GLU A 91 24.12 27.92 -6.43
CA GLU A 91 24.40 28.97 -5.43
C GLU A 91 23.82 28.62 -4.04
N GLU A 92 24.69 28.85 -3.07
CA GLU A 92 24.56 28.84 -1.61
C GLU A 92 24.10 30.24 -1.16
N ASN A 93 23.14 30.36 -0.23
CA ASN A 93 23.34 31.19 0.97
C ASN A 93 22.21 31.17 2.01
N GLN A 94 22.67 31.37 3.24
CA GLN A 94 21.94 31.45 4.49
C GLN A 94 21.33 32.85 4.71
N ASP A 95 20.34 32.92 5.60
CA ASP A 95 20.44 33.64 6.89
C ASP A 95 19.24 34.55 7.31
N THR A 96 18.98 34.48 8.62
CA THR A 96 18.43 35.47 9.56
C THR A 96 16.93 35.87 9.60
N LYS A 97 16.40 35.69 10.82
CA LYS A 97 15.11 36.07 11.48
C LYS A 97 14.94 37.60 11.59
N PRO A 98 13.73 38.15 11.90
CA PRO A 98 13.38 38.41 13.32
C PRO A 98 11.86 38.41 13.69
N HIS A 99 11.58 38.14 14.98
CA HIS A 99 10.35 38.40 15.77
C HIS A 99 10.44 39.85 16.38
N PRO A 100 9.66 40.41 17.36
CA PRO A 100 8.33 40.19 18.04
C PRO A 100 7.38 41.46 17.93
N PRO A 101 6.43 41.82 18.86
CA PRO A 101 6.02 41.27 20.17
C PRO A 101 4.50 41.16 20.51
N ALA A 102 4.27 40.54 21.67
CA ALA A 102 3.04 40.28 22.44
C ALA A 102 2.57 41.45 23.33
N VAL A 103 1.30 41.44 23.80
CA VAL A 103 0.79 41.97 25.10
C VAL A 103 -0.61 41.39 25.45
N GLU A 104 -0.72 40.77 26.64
CA GLU A 104 -1.83 40.68 27.66
C GLU A 104 -3.29 40.28 27.29
N ARG A 105 -4.19 39.78 28.16
CA ARG A 105 -4.29 39.13 29.50
C ARG A 105 -5.80 39.05 29.83
N ALA A 106 -6.29 37.99 30.49
CA ALA A 106 -7.32 37.97 31.56
C ALA A 106 -8.23 36.71 31.57
N GLU A 107 -8.70 36.37 32.77
CA GLU A 107 -9.11 35.06 33.29
C GLU A 107 -10.63 34.79 33.31
N SER A 108 -11.01 33.51 33.51
CA SER A 108 -12.06 32.96 34.44
C SER A 108 -12.54 31.60 33.87
N HIS A 109 -12.47 30.41 34.50
CA HIS A 109 -12.74 29.89 35.85
C HIS A 109 -14.23 29.81 36.22
N ILE A 110 -14.91 28.72 35.85
CA ILE A 110 -16.03 28.13 36.62
C ILE A 110 -16.03 26.60 36.42
N ASP A 111 -15.84 25.89 37.52
CA ASP A 111 -16.02 24.46 37.75
C ASP A 111 -17.49 24.21 38.12
N SER A 112 -18.12 23.20 37.51
CA SER A 112 -19.39 22.62 37.95
C SER A 112 -19.47 21.16 37.53
N ARG A 113 -19.21 20.29 38.50
CA ARG A 113 -19.72 18.91 38.56
C ARG A 113 -21.25 18.92 38.56
N ASP A 114 -21.87 17.98 37.84
CA ASP A 114 -22.97 17.18 38.40
C ASP A 114 -23.18 15.89 37.62
N ASP A 115 -23.32 14.82 38.41
CA ASP A 115 -23.82 13.49 38.12
C ASP A 115 -25.20 13.52 37.44
N ALA A 116 -25.44 12.64 36.47
CA ALA A 116 -26.66 11.81 36.42
C ALA A 116 -26.72 10.98 35.14
N ALA A 117 -26.86 9.68 35.34
CA ALA A 117 -27.21 8.68 34.36
C ALA A 117 -28.42 9.07 33.49
N SER A 118 -28.33 8.84 32.18
CA SER A 118 -29.51 8.54 31.37
C SER A 118 -29.15 7.61 30.20
N PRO A 119 -29.77 6.42 30.11
CA PRO A 119 -29.53 5.45 29.06
C PRO A 119 -30.46 5.76 27.89
N ASN A 120 -29.99 6.55 26.93
CA ASN A 120 -30.70 6.74 25.66
C ASN A 120 -29.80 6.29 24.52
N ASN A 121 -29.49 5.00 24.48
CA ASN A 121 -28.76 4.38 23.36
C ASN A 121 -29.62 3.31 22.65
N LEU A 122 -30.87 3.67 22.41
CA LEU A 122 -31.82 2.93 21.59
C LEU A 122 -32.60 3.96 20.77
N GLN A 123 -32.07 4.33 19.61
CA GLN A 123 -32.76 4.87 18.41
C GLN A 123 -31.81 5.72 17.56
N ILE A 124 -30.84 5.07 16.92
CA ILE A 124 -30.33 5.52 15.61
C ILE A 124 -30.54 4.38 14.61
N ASP A 125 -31.71 3.76 14.69
CA ASP A 125 -32.30 3.08 13.54
C ASP A 125 -33.08 4.15 12.76
N SER A 126 -32.94 4.12 11.43
CA SER A 126 -33.65 4.99 10.47
C SER A 126 -32.92 6.24 9.95
N ILE A 127 -31.69 6.06 9.45
CA ILE A 127 -31.35 6.53 8.09
C ILE A 127 -30.61 5.39 7.39
N VAL A 128 -31.28 4.27 7.21
CA VAL A 128 -30.87 3.26 6.24
C VAL A 128 -31.11 3.88 4.87
N ASP A 129 -30.05 4.38 4.24
CA ASP A 129 -30.08 4.72 2.83
C ASP A 129 -30.50 3.45 2.07
N PRO A 130 -31.72 3.37 1.50
CA PRO A 130 -32.20 2.17 0.83
C PRO A 130 -31.32 1.80 -0.37
N LEU A 131 -30.55 2.77 -0.87
CA LEU A 131 -29.59 2.58 -1.94
C LEU A 131 -28.37 1.76 -1.47
N LEU A 132 -27.91 1.99 -0.24
CA LEU A 132 -26.74 1.30 0.31
C LEU A 132 -27.03 -0.18 0.56
N ASP A 133 -28.23 -0.51 1.03
CA ASP A 133 -28.63 -1.90 1.29
C ASP A 133 -28.72 -2.71 -0.02
N MET A 134 -29.26 -2.10 -1.08
CA MET A 134 -29.29 -2.68 -2.42
C MET A 134 -27.88 -2.91 -2.97
N ASP A 135 -26.98 -1.94 -2.80
CA ASP A 135 -25.58 -2.04 -3.23
C ASP A 135 -24.84 -3.17 -2.48
N ILE A 136 -25.10 -3.30 -1.17
CA ILE A 136 -24.54 -4.34 -0.32
C ILE A 136 -25.03 -5.73 -0.72
N GLN A 137 -26.33 -5.87 -1.01
CA GLN A 137 -26.90 -7.14 -1.46
C GLN A 137 -26.33 -7.58 -2.81
N GLU A 138 -26.11 -6.61 -3.71
CA GLU A 138 -25.44 -6.86 -4.99
C GLU A 138 -24.00 -7.36 -4.77
N LEU A 139 -23.22 -6.71 -3.89
CA LEU A 139 -21.87 -7.17 -3.53
C LEU A 139 -21.88 -8.60 -2.99
N ALA A 140 -22.77 -8.94 -2.06
CA ALA A 140 -22.84 -10.29 -1.51
C ALA A 140 -23.17 -11.34 -2.57
N SER A 141 -24.03 -10.99 -3.53
CA SER A 141 -24.39 -11.84 -4.67
C SER A 141 -23.20 -12.06 -5.61
N LEU A 142 -22.42 -11.00 -5.87
CA LEU A 142 -21.20 -11.08 -6.69
C LEU A 142 -20.10 -11.88 -5.97
N THR A 143 -20.00 -11.80 -4.64
CA THR A 143 -19.00 -12.56 -3.87
C THR A 143 -19.30 -14.06 -3.80
N THR A 144 -20.58 -14.44 -3.73
CA THR A 144 -21.02 -15.85 -3.66
C THR A 144 -21.30 -16.46 -5.04
N GLY A 145 -21.34 -15.63 -6.09
CA GLY A 145 -21.57 -16.02 -7.47
C GLY A 145 -20.43 -16.86 -8.06
N GLU A 146 -20.72 -17.53 -9.18
CA GLU A 146 -19.78 -18.38 -9.91
C GLU A 146 -18.45 -17.63 -10.17
N GLY A 147 -17.32 -18.34 -9.96
CA GLY A 147 -15.96 -17.79 -9.98
C GLY A 147 -15.46 -17.36 -11.37
N ASP A 148 -16.32 -16.71 -12.15
CA ASP A 148 -16.01 -16.12 -13.44
C ASP A 148 -15.30 -14.78 -13.27
N LEU A 149 -14.39 -14.48 -14.19
CA LEU A 149 -13.58 -13.26 -14.19
C LEU A 149 -14.45 -12.01 -14.32
N GLU A 150 -15.55 -12.08 -15.07
CA GLU A 150 -16.50 -10.97 -15.22
C GLU A 150 -17.19 -10.63 -13.89
N ASN A 151 -17.52 -11.64 -13.08
CA ASN A 151 -18.14 -11.47 -11.78
C ASN A 151 -17.19 -10.77 -10.79
N PHE A 152 -15.91 -11.15 -10.81
CA PHE A 152 -14.85 -10.47 -10.03
C PHE A 152 -14.66 -9.02 -10.48
N GLU A 153 -14.61 -8.73 -11.78
CA GLU A 153 -14.48 -7.35 -12.26
C GLU A 153 -15.70 -6.49 -11.88
N ARG A 154 -16.91 -7.07 -11.90
CA ARG A 154 -18.12 -6.39 -11.40
C ARG A 154 -18.06 -6.14 -9.91
N LEU A 155 -17.56 -7.08 -9.10
CA LEU A 155 -17.38 -6.89 -7.67
C LEU A 155 -16.48 -5.69 -7.36
N PHE A 156 -15.32 -5.58 -8.03
CA PHE A 156 -14.41 -4.45 -7.85
C PHE A 156 -15.00 -3.13 -8.37
N SER A 157 -15.74 -3.17 -9.48
CA SER A 157 -16.45 -2.00 -10.00
C SER A 157 -17.49 -1.50 -9.02
N LYS A 158 -18.22 -2.41 -8.38
CA LYS A 158 -19.23 -2.09 -7.36
C LYS A 158 -18.61 -1.57 -6.06
N LEU A 159 -17.55 -2.22 -5.57
CA LEU A 159 -16.77 -1.72 -4.42
C LEU A 159 -16.22 -0.31 -4.67
N LYS A 160 -15.73 -0.05 -5.89
CA LYS A 160 -15.27 1.28 -6.28
C LYS A 160 -16.40 2.30 -6.25
N GLU A 161 -17.57 1.97 -6.80
CA GLU A 161 -18.75 2.84 -6.77
C GLU A 161 -19.14 3.18 -5.32
N MET A 162 -19.18 2.19 -4.44
CA MET A 162 -19.53 2.39 -3.02
C MET A 162 -18.48 3.20 -2.27
N LYS A 163 -17.20 3.02 -2.60
CA LYS A 163 -16.12 3.86 -2.05
C LYS A 163 -16.25 5.32 -2.53
N ASP A 164 -16.56 5.54 -3.80
CA ASP A 164 -16.72 6.88 -4.36
C ASP A 164 -17.96 7.58 -3.74
N LYS A 165 -19.06 6.84 -3.50
CA LYS A 165 -20.21 7.31 -2.71
C LYS A 165 -19.81 7.68 -1.28
N ALA A 166 -19.07 6.80 -0.60
CA ALA A 166 -18.60 7.07 0.76
C ALA A 166 -17.72 8.33 0.81
N ALA A 167 -16.85 8.57 -0.18
CA ALA A 167 -16.00 9.75 -0.22
C ALA A 167 -16.77 11.08 -0.22
N THR A 168 -18.04 11.09 -0.65
CA THR A 168 -18.91 12.27 -0.60
C THR A 168 -19.54 12.53 0.78
N LEU A 169 -19.48 11.56 1.70
CA LEU A 169 -20.11 11.65 3.01
C LEU A 169 -19.16 12.28 4.06
N PRO A 170 -19.69 12.99 5.07
CA PRO A 170 -18.93 13.42 6.25
C PRO A 170 -18.27 12.25 7.00
N HIS A 171 -17.27 12.54 7.84
CA HIS A 171 -16.47 11.52 8.53
C HIS A 171 -17.31 10.49 9.30
N GLU A 172 -18.25 10.94 10.14
CA GLU A 172 -19.13 10.05 10.92
C GLU A 172 -19.96 9.11 10.04
N GLN A 173 -20.51 9.62 8.95
CA GLN A 173 -21.30 8.82 8.01
C GLN A 173 -20.43 7.85 7.19
N ARG A 174 -19.19 8.25 6.86
CA ARG A 174 -18.20 7.35 6.23
C ARG A 174 -17.84 6.17 7.13
N LYS A 175 -17.71 6.41 8.44
CA LYS A 175 -17.45 5.36 9.42
C LYS A 175 -18.58 4.33 9.42
N LEU A 176 -19.83 4.79 9.52
CA LEU A 176 -21.02 3.91 9.47
C LEU A 176 -21.15 3.17 8.13
N HIS A 177 -20.88 3.85 7.00
CA HIS A 177 -20.89 3.23 5.69
C HIS A 177 -19.85 2.11 5.59
N ALA A 178 -18.60 2.39 5.98
CA ALA A 178 -17.54 1.40 5.97
C ALA A 178 -17.86 0.20 6.87
N GLU A 179 -18.39 0.45 8.06
CA GLU A 179 -18.83 -0.60 8.99
C GLU A 179 -19.86 -1.54 8.34
N LYS A 180 -20.92 -0.99 7.73
CA LYS A 180 -21.96 -1.78 7.06
C LYS A 180 -21.40 -2.63 5.92
N VAL A 181 -20.55 -2.03 5.08
CA VAL A 181 -19.93 -2.72 3.95
C VAL A 181 -19.01 -3.83 4.42
N ALA A 182 -18.18 -3.57 5.44
CA ALA A 182 -17.26 -4.56 5.99
C ALA A 182 -18.01 -5.74 6.61
N LYS A 183 -19.04 -5.47 7.43
CA LYS A 183 -19.88 -6.51 8.03
C LYS A 183 -20.53 -7.39 6.98
N ALA A 184 -21.12 -6.79 5.94
CA ALA A 184 -21.77 -7.55 4.88
C ALA A 184 -20.79 -8.35 4.03
N PHE A 185 -19.64 -7.78 3.71
CA PHE A 185 -18.60 -8.48 2.95
C PHE A 185 -18.04 -9.67 3.74
N TRP A 186 -17.81 -9.50 5.05
CA TRP A 186 -17.39 -10.59 5.95
C TRP A 186 -18.39 -11.75 5.93
N MET A 187 -19.67 -11.45 6.08
CA MET A 187 -20.73 -12.46 6.01
C MET A 187 -20.79 -13.12 4.63
N ALA A 188 -20.56 -12.38 3.54
CA ALA A 188 -20.63 -12.91 2.19
C ALA A 188 -19.51 -13.92 1.86
N ILE A 189 -18.32 -13.78 2.45
CA ILE A 189 -17.23 -14.75 2.30
C ILE A 189 -17.33 -15.94 3.27
N GLY A 190 -18.40 -16.00 4.08
CA GLY A 190 -18.65 -17.09 5.03
C GLY A 190 -18.18 -16.83 6.46
N GLY A 191 -17.90 -15.58 6.83
CA GLY A 191 -17.59 -15.19 8.21
C GLY A 191 -18.83 -15.07 9.09
N ASP A 192 -18.70 -15.40 10.38
CA ASP A 192 -19.82 -15.37 11.32
C ASP A 192 -20.03 -13.98 11.92
N ARG A 193 -21.30 -13.59 12.16
CA ARG A 193 -21.64 -12.27 12.73
C ARG A 193 -21.07 -12.08 14.13
N ASP A 194 -21.02 -13.17 14.90
CA ASP A 194 -20.55 -13.16 16.28
C ASP A 194 -19.05 -12.80 16.38
N GLU A 195 -18.27 -13.01 15.32
CA GLU A 195 -16.83 -12.68 15.28
C GLU A 195 -16.56 -11.18 15.26
N ILE A 196 -17.53 -10.37 14.78
CA ILE A 196 -17.37 -8.93 14.53
C ILE A 196 -18.28 -8.05 15.38
N GLU A 197 -19.26 -8.63 16.09
CA GLU A 197 -20.23 -7.88 16.91
C GLU A 197 -19.60 -7.26 18.18
N GLY A 198 -18.46 -7.79 18.63
CA GLY A 198 -17.71 -7.28 19.79
C GLY A 198 -16.59 -6.27 19.48
N LEU A 199 -16.38 -5.90 18.21
CA LEU A 199 -15.28 -5.03 17.77
C LEU A 199 -15.65 -3.53 17.78
N SER A 200 -16.64 -3.13 18.59
CA SER A 200 -17.03 -1.72 18.75
C SER A 200 -15.80 -0.87 19.10
N SER A 201 -15.53 0.17 18.31
CA SER A 201 -14.40 1.08 18.55
C SER A 201 -14.71 2.00 19.73
N ASP A 202 -14.52 1.53 20.96
CA ASP A 202 -14.38 2.39 22.14
C ASP A 202 -12.93 2.92 22.22
N GLU A 203 -12.46 3.58 21.15
CA GLU A 203 -11.21 4.34 21.16
C GLU A 203 -11.51 5.79 20.79
N GLU A 204 -11.78 6.56 21.84
CA GLU A 204 -11.73 8.02 21.88
C GLU A 204 -10.24 8.43 21.94
N ASN A 205 -9.74 9.09 20.89
CA ASN A 205 -8.52 9.89 20.96
C ASN A 205 -8.52 11.00 19.90
#